data_AF-A0A485KWL2-F1
#
_entry.id   AF-A0A485KWL2-F1
#
_cell.length_a   1.000
_cell.length_b   1.000
_cell.length_c   1.000
_cell.angle_alpha   90.00
_cell.angle_beta   90.00
_cell.angle_gamma   90.00
#
_symmetry.space_group_name_H-M   'P 1'
#
loop_
_entity.id
_entity.type
_entity.pdbx_description
1 polymer ?
#
loop_
_entity_poly.entity_id
_entity_poly.type
_entity_poly.pdbx_seq_one_letter_code
_entity_poly.pdbx_strand_id
1 'polypeptide(L)'
;MNPIFEVERLHDKHEISQRKVFELQARFLALQQGSTANVTSEFTQAMMACCTSTPGQPPTLDAFISVYKMFEQKDKTKEKLEFVFQWLVALSHKSSSTLSIEDVQSLLRRHQVDETKLQAQLKDVLGDEGHALTASAFVDYMLTKRPLENLDTRLCISTPSIS
;
A
#
# COMPACT_ATOMS: atom_id res chain seq x y z
N MET A 1 3.53 32.16 1.21
CA MET A 1 3.71 31.59 -0.14
C MET A 1 2.42 31.79 -0.91
N ASN A 2 2.47 32.31 -2.15
CA ASN A 2 1.28 32.57 -2.94
C ASN A 2 0.79 31.23 -3.54
N PRO A 3 -0.46 30.80 -3.28
CA PRO A 3 -0.95 29.48 -3.68
C PRO A 3 -0.99 29.26 -5.20
N ILE A 4 -1.06 30.34 -5.99
CA ILE A 4 -1.11 30.29 -7.46
C ILE A 4 0.20 29.75 -8.06
N PHE A 5 1.36 30.23 -7.57
CA PHE A 5 2.67 29.77 -8.04
C PHE A 5 2.97 28.32 -7.64
N GLU A 6 2.37 27.85 -6.55
CA GLU A 6 2.52 26.46 -6.11
C GLU A 6 1.72 25.50 -7.00
N VAL A 7 0.52 25.90 -7.44
CA VAL A 7 -0.31 25.11 -8.36
C VAL A 7 0.33 25.01 -9.75
N GLU A 8 0.87 26.11 -10.27
CA GLU A 8 1.59 26.11 -11.55
C GLU A 8 2.83 25.20 -11.49
N ARG A 9 3.62 25.30 -10.42
CA ARG A 9 4.78 24.43 -10.21
C ARG A 9 4.40 22.94 -10.14
N LEU A 10 3.30 22.61 -9.45
CA LEU A 10 2.82 21.23 -9.32
C LEU A 10 2.19 20.72 -10.63
N HIS A 11 1.52 21.58 -11.39
CA HIS A 11 1.03 21.28 -12.73
C HIS A 11 2.18 20.87 -13.64
N ASP A 12 3.24 21.68 -13.70
CA ASP A 12 4.39 21.42 -14.57
C ASP A 12 5.17 20.19 -14.13
N LYS A 13 5.40 20.04 -12.81
CA LYS A 13 6.17 18.92 -12.26
C LYS A 13 5.47 17.57 -12.46
N HIS A 14 4.15 17.53 -12.24
CA HIS A 14 3.39 16.29 -12.25
C HIS A 14 2.59 16.10 -13.53
N GLU A 15 2.67 17.00 -14.50
CA GLU A 15 1.95 16.91 -15.79
C GLU A 15 0.43 16.64 -15.61
N ILE A 16 -0.18 17.18 -14.54
CA ILE A 16 -1.61 17.05 -14.26
C ILE A 16 -2.30 18.40 -14.40
N SER A 17 -3.51 18.45 -14.96
CA SER A 17 -4.21 19.73 -15.15
C SER A 17 -4.31 20.56 -13.85
N GLN A 18 -4.24 21.89 -13.96
CA GLN A 18 -4.38 22.79 -12.80
C GLN A 18 -5.68 22.53 -12.01
N ARG A 19 -6.78 22.24 -12.73
CA ARG A 19 -8.05 21.82 -12.12
C ARG A 19 -7.87 20.60 -11.20
N LYS A 20 -7.10 19.62 -11.65
CA LYS A 20 -6.80 18.41 -10.86
C LYS A 20 -5.93 18.72 -9.65
N VAL A 21 -4.95 19.62 -9.80
CA VAL A 21 -4.13 20.09 -8.66
C VAL A 21 -5.00 20.71 -7.58
N PHE A 22 -5.96 21.58 -7.94
CA PHE A 22 -6.90 22.17 -6.98
C PHE A 22 -7.79 21.12 -6.30
N GLU A 23 -8.28 20.12 -7.05
CA GLU A 23 -9.05 19.00 -6.48
C GLU A 23 -8.24 18.21 -5.45
N LEU A 24 -6.98 17.88 -5.79
CA LEU A 24 -6.08 17.15 -4.90
C LEU A 24 -5.67 17.98 -3.69
N GLN A 25 -5.46 19.29 -3.85
CA GLN A 25 -5.19 20.21 -2.75
C GLN A 25 -6.37 20.28 -1.77
N ALA A 26 -7.61 20.38 -2.26
CA ALA A 26 -8.80 20.37 -1.40
C ALA A 26 -8.92 19.05 -0.62
N ARG A 27 -8.66 17.90 -1.26
CA ARG A 27 -8.64 16.60 -0.59
C ARG A 27 -7.55 16.50 0.45
N PHE A 28 -6.33 16.94 0.12
CA PHE A 28 -5.20 16.95 1.03
C PHE A 28 -5.49 17.77 2.30
N LEU A 29 -6.05 18.98 2.15
CA LEU A 29 -6.45 19.82 3.28
C LEU A 29 -7.57 19.19 4.11
N ALA A 30 -8.57 18.59 3.46
CA ALA A 30 -9.66 17.90 4.15
C ALA A 30 -9.15 16.72 5.00
N LEU A 31 -8.17 15.97 4.50
CA LEU A 31 -7.51 14.87 5.20
C LEU A 31 -6.64 15.36 6.37
N GLN A 32 -5.93 16.49 6.22
CA GLN A 32 -5.11 17.07 7.29
C GLN A 32 -5.93 17.66 8.44
N GLN A 33 -7.06 18.28 8.13
CA GLN A 33 -7.90 18.96 9.13
C GLN A 33 -8.84 18.00 9.87
N GLY A 34 -8.82 16.69 9.55
CA GLY A 34 -9.75 15.70 10.10
C GLY A 34 -11.22 16.03 9.82
N SER A 35 -11.50 16.93 8.88
CA SER A 35 -12.80 17.58 8.70
C SER A 35 -13.83 16.69 7.98
N THR A 36 -13.42 15.49 7.54
CA THR A 36 -14.39 14.42 7.20
C THR A 36 -14.92 13.83 8.50
N ALA A 37 -15.99 14.43 9.02
CA ALA A 37 -16.67 14.17 10.28
C ALA A 37 -17.23 12.74 10.50
N ASN A 38 -16.65 11.68 9.91
CA ASN A 38 -16.88 10.28 10.31
C ASN A 38 -15.95 9.22 9.66
N VAL A 39 -14.98 9.56 8.80
CA VAL A 39 -14.25 8.52 8.02
C VAL A 39 -12.79 8.87 7.66
N THR A 40 -11.97 9.38 8.58
CA THR A 40 -10.52 9.14 8.44
C THR A 40 -10.21 7.79 9.04
N SER A 41 -10.30 6.74 8.21
CA SER A 41 -9.87 5.40 8.59
C SER A 41 -8.37 5.41 8.93
N GLU A 42 -7.95 4.51 9.83
CA GLU A 42 -6.54 4.24 10.17
C GLU A 42 -5.67 4.10 8.90
N PHE A 43 -6.24 3.53 7.83
CA PHE A 43 -5.65 3.42 6.50
C PHE A 43 -5.28 4.78 5.88
N THR A 44 -6.21 5.74 5.90
CA THR A 44 -5.97 7.06 5.31
C THR A 44 -4.95 7.85 6.12
N GLN A 45 -4.96 7.73 7.45
CA GLN A 45 -3.96 8.36 8.31
C GLN A 45 -2.57 7.76 8.08
N ALA A 46 -2.46 6.44 7.99
CA ALA A 46 -1.21 5.77 7.68
C ALA A 46 -0.67 6.14 6.28
N MET A 47 -1.54 6.27 5.29
CA MET A 47 -1.15 6.71 3.93
C MET A 47 -0.63 8.15 3.96
N MET A 48 -1.32 9.05 4.68
CA MET A 48 -0.87 10.43 4.85
C MET A 48 0.48 10.49 5.57
N ALA A 49 0.74 9.63 6.56
CA ALA A 49 2.06 9.55 7.20
C ALA A 49 3.19 9.15 6.23
N CYS A 50 2.88 8.38 5.19
CA CYS A 50 3.82 8.05 4.11
C CYS A 50 4.03 9.19 3.10
N CYS A 51 3.13 10.19 3.06
CA CYS A 51 3.25 11.34 2.15
C CYS A 51 4.18 12.44 2.69
N THR A 52 5.29 12.05 3.33
CA THR A 52 6.26 12.98 3.93
C THR A 52 7.53 13.02 3.09
N SER A 53 8.12 14.20 2.94
CA SER A 53 9.37 14.34 2.17
C SER A 53 10.58 13.82 2.97
N THR A 54 10.49 13.82 4.30
CA THR A 54 11.54 13.40 5.23
C THR A 54 10.89 12.79 6.48
N PRO A 55 11.46 11.73 7.10
CA PRO A 55 10.95 11.18 8.35
C PRO A 55 10.78 12.27 9.43
N GLY A 56 9.61 12.30 10.07
CA GLY A 56 9.28 13.27 11.13
C GLY A 56 8.79 14.64 10.65
N GLN A 57 8.73 14.89 9.33
CA GLN A 57 8.09 16.08 8.77
C GLN A 57 6.58 15.85 8.53
N PRO A 58 5.76 16.92 8.51
CA PRO A 58 4.37 16.79 8.11
C PRO A 58 4.26 16.37 6.64
N PRO A 59 3.13 15.74 6.25
CA PRO A 59 2.92 15.38 4.87
C PRO A 59 2.85 16.62 3.98
N THR A 60 3.25 16.46 2.71
CA THR A 60 3.27 17.54 1.73
C THR A 60 2.32 17.25 0.58
N LEU A 61 1.75 18.32 -0.01
CA LEU A 61 0.87 18.20 -1.17
C LEU A 61 1.60 17.57 -2.37
N ASP A 62 2.89 17.91 -2.55
CA ASP A 62 3.73 17.36 -3.61
C ASP A 62 3.89 15.83 -3.49
N ALA A 63 4.18 15.32 -2.28
CA ALA A 63 4.25 13.89 -2.03
C ALA A 63 2.88 13.21 -2.22
N PHE A 64 1.81 13.83 -1.76
CA PHE A 64 0.44 13.33 -1.94
C PHE A 64 0.06 13.20 -3.43
N ILE A 65 0.38 14.18 -4.25
CA ILE A 65 0.16 14.14 -5.70
C ILE A 65 1.03 13.06 -6.36
N SER A 66 2.27 12.90 -5.88
CA SER A 66 3.18 11.85 -6.37
C SER A 66 2.59 10.46 -6.15
N VAL A 67 2.07 10.21 -4.94
CA VAL A 67 1.36 8.97 -4.59
C VAL A 67 0.10 8.81 -5.45
N TYR A 68 -0.69 9.87 -5.64
CA TYR A 68 -1.86 9.82 -6.50
C TYR A 68 -1.52 9.33 -7.92
N LYS A 69 -0.49 9.90 -8.55
CA LYS A 69 -0.03 9.48 -9.88
C LYS A 69 0.50 8.05 -9.90
N MET A 70 1.26 7.65 -8.87
CA MET A 70 1.79 6.29 -8.74
C MET A 70 0.67 5.23 -8.74
N PHE A 71 -0.47 5.54 -8.11
CA PHE A 71 -1.61 4.62 -8.06
C PHE A 71 -2.58 4.73 -9.24
N GLU A 72 -2.54 5.84 -10.01
CA GLU A 72 -3.27 5.98 -11.27
C GLU A 72 -2.73 5.03 -12.36
N GLN A 73 -1.44 4.73 -12.32
CA GLN A 73 -0.82 3.73 -13.19
C GLN A 73 -1.34 2.31 -12.85
N LYS A 74 -1.75 1.56 -13.88
CA LYS A 74 -2.26 0.19 -13.72
C LYS A 74 -1.16 -0.83 -13.38
N ASP A 75 0.09 -0.53 -13.72
CA ASP A 75 1.19 -1.46 -13.57
C ASP A 75 1.60 -1.65 -12.11
N LYS A 76 2.09 -2.86 -11.81
CA LYS A 76 2.74 -3.18 -10.53
C LYS A 76 4.23 -2.88 -10.66
N THR A 77 4.61 -1.62 -10.45
CA THR A 77 6.02 -1.22 -10.41
C THR A 77 6.64 -1.53 -9.06
N LYS A 78 7.96 -1.70 -9.03
CA LYS A 78 8.72 -1.90 -7.78
C LYS A 78 8.48 -0.74 -6.80
N GLU A 79 8.55 0.49 -7.26
CA GLU A 79 8.32 1.71 -6.46
C GLU A 79 6.95 1.72 -5.80
N LYS A 80 5.90 1.32 -6.54
CA LYS A 80 4.54 1.20 -6.00
C LYS A 80 4.43 0.15 -4.91
N LEU A 81 5.11 -0.99 -5.07
CA LEU A 81 5.13 -2.05 -4.06
C LEU A 81 5.95 -1.65 -2.83
N GLU A 82 7.06 -0.94 -2.99
CA GLU A 82 7.83 -0.37 -1.88
C GLU A 82 7.00 0.65 -1.10
N PHE A 83 6.23 1.51 -1.78
CA PHE A 83 5.31 2.42 -1.12
C PHE A 83 4.20 1.67 -0.36
N VAL A 84 3.61 0.63 -0.96
CA VAL A 84 2.61 -0.22 -0.28
C VAL A 84 3.21 -0.84 0.97
N PHE A 85 4.45 -1.31 0.92
CA PHE A 85 5.13 -1.85 2.11
C PHE A 85 5.30 -0.79 3.21
N GLN A 86 5.75 0.41 2.86
CA GLN A 86 5.85 1.52 3.81
C GLN A 86 4.49 1.87 4.43
N TRP A 87 3.43 1.81 3.64
CA TRP A 87 2.07 2.03 4.13
C TRP A 87 1.62 0.93 5.10
N LEU A 88 1.93 -0.34 4.83
CA LEU A 88 1.67 -1.46 5.75
C LEU A 88 2.45 -1.31 7.07
N VAL A 89 3.70 -0.83 7.01
CA VAL A 89 4.49 -0.49 8.20
C VAL A 89 3.81 0.62 9.00
N ALA A 90 3.38 1.70 8.35
CA ALA A 90 2.67 2.78 9.02
C ALA A 90 1.36 2.32 9.68
N LEU A 91 0.65 1.37 9.07
CA LEU A 91 -0.55 0.73 9.64
C LEU A 91 -0.24 -0.12 10.88
N SER A 92 0.95 -0.69 10.99
CA SER A 92 1.39 -1.39 12.21
C SER A 92 1.74 -0.44 13.37
N HIS A 93 1.61 0.88 13.18
CA HIS A 93 1.99 1.93 14.13
C HIS A 93 3.46 1.89 14.57
N LYS A 94 4.33 1.28 13.77
CA LYS A 94 5.76 1.17 14.03
C LYS A 94 6.58 2.01 13.06
N SER A 95 7.60 2.65 13.59
CA SER A 95 8.69 3.30 12.82
C SER A 95 9.82 2.30 12.56
N SER A 96 9.46 1.14 12.00
CA SER A 96 10.39 0.04 11.68
C SER A 96 10.70 0.01 10.18
N SER A 97 11.83 -0.56 9.78
CA SER A 97 12.13 -0.87 8.37
C SER A 97 11.57 -2.23 7.93
N THR A 98 11.00 -2.99 8.87
CA THR A 98 10.49 -4.36 8.66
C THR A 98 9.18 -4.58 9.41
N LEU A 99 8.35 -5.51 8.91
CA LEU A 99 7.16 -5.99 9.62
C LEU A 99 7.50 -7.27 10.39
N SER A 100 7.18 -7.35 11.69
CA SER A 100 7.34 -8.60 12.44
C SER A 100 6.29 -9.63 12.03
N ILE A 101 6.47 -10.89 12.44
CA ILE A 101 5.46 -11.95 12.24
C ILE A 101 4.09 -11.51 12.79
N GLU A 102 4.07 -10.94 13.99
CA GLU A 102 2.84 -10.45 14.64
C GLU A 102 2.17 -9.32 13.86
N ASP A 103 2.97 -8.43 13.25
CA ASP A 103 2.45 -7.33 12.42
C ASP A 103 1.80 -7.89 11.15
N VAL A 104 2.48 -8.81 10.46
CA VAL A 104 1.95 -9.47 9.25
C VAL A 104 0.69 -10.27 9.59
N GLN A 105 0.71 -11.03 10.69
CA GLN A 105 -0.46 -11.79 11.15
C GLN A 105 -1.63 -10.87 11.47
N SER A 106 -1.39 -9.75 12.15
CA SER A 106 -2.44 -8.78 12.50
C SER A 106 -3.05 -8.12 11.26
N LEU A 107 -2.21 -7.79 10.26
CA LEU A 107 -2.67 -7.24 8.99
C LEU A 107 -3.50 -8.26 8.20
N LEU A 108 -3.06 -9.53 8.13
CA LEU A 108 -3.78 -10.61 7.44
C LEU A 108 -5.10 -10.96 8.14
N ARG A 109 -5.12 -11.00 9.48
CA ARG A 109 -6.32 -11.35 10.27
C ARG A 109 -7.48 -10.36 10.06
N ARG A 110 -7.21 -9.12 9.64
CA ARG A 110 -8.25 -8.15 9.23
C ARG A 110 -9.05 -8.60 8.01
N HIS A 111 -8.51 -9.49 7.19
CA HIS A 111 -9.12 -10.00 5.96
C HIS A 111 -9.38 -11.51 5.96
N GLN A 112 -8.80 -12.25 6.91
CA GLN A 112 -8.89 -13.69 7.00
C GLN A 112 -9.35 -14.14 8.39
N VAL A 113 -10.58 -14.67 8.48
CA VAL A 113 -11.22 -15.10 9.74
C VAL A 113 -10.83 -16.53 10.13
N ASP A 114 -10.44 -17.36 9.16
CA ASP A 114 -10.03 -18.75 9.36
C ASP A 114 -8.55 -18.82 9.75
N GLU A 115 -8.28 -19.25 10.99
CA GLU A 115 -6.93 -19.36 11.56
C GLU A 115 -6.03 -20.34 10.80
N THR A 116 -6.55 -21.45 10.26
CA THR A 116 -5.71 -22.41 9.51
C THR A 116 -5.23 -21.80 8.19
N LYS A 117 -6.11 -21.07 7.50
CA LYS A 117 -5.75 -20.33 6.29
C LYS A 117 -4.84 -19.14 6.58
N LEU A 118 -5.05 -18.46 7.71
CA LEU A 118 -4.19 -17.38 8.17
C LEU A 118 -2.75 -17.87 8.39
N GLN A 119 -2.58 -19.01 9.07
CA GLN A 119 -1.25 -19.60 9.28
C GLN A 119 -0.58 -20.04 7.97
N ALA A 120 -1.35 -20.62 7.05
CA ALA A 120 -0.83 -20.97 5.72
C ALA A 120 -0.37 -19.73 4.94
N GLN A 121 -1.16 -18.64 4.94
CA GLN A 121 -0.79 -17.37 4.30
C GLN A 121 0.42 -16.70 4.98
N LEU A 122 0.48 -16.74 6.31
CA LEU A 122 1.59 -16.18 7.07
C LEU A 122 2.91 -16.89 6.72
N LYS A 123 2.88 -18.24 6.69
CA LYS A 123 4.01 -19.06 6.25
C LYS A 123 4.39 -18.78 4.80
N ASP A 124 3.40 -18.58 3.95
CA ASP A 124 3.60 -18.31 2.53
C ASP A 124 4.28 -16.96 2.25
N VAL A 125 3.94 -15.93 3.04
CA VAL A 125 4.50 -14.57 2.93
C VAL A 125 5.89 -14.47 3.57
N LEU A 126 6.12 -15.15 4.70
CA LEU A 126 7.39 -15.06 5.44
C LEU A 126 8.44 -16.11 5.02
N GLY A 127 8.01 -17.18 4.36
CA GLY A 127 8.86 -18.34 4.08
C GLY A 127 9.15 -19.20 5.32
N ASP A 128 10.00 -20.22 5.16
CA ASP A 128 10.29 -21.21 6.22
C ASP A 128 11.21 -20.67 7.34
N GLU A 129 11.92 -19.56 7.13
CA GLU A 129 12.93 -19.01 8.08
C GLU A 129 12.74 -17.53 8.44
N GLY A 130 11.71 -16.86 7.92
CA GLY A 130 11.54 -15.40 8.05
C GLY A 130 11.02 -14.97 9.43
N HIS A 131 11.88 -14.37 10.26
CA HIS A 131 11.47 -13.72 11.52
C HIS A 131 10.83 -12.33 11.32
N ALA A 132 11.03 -11.71 10.16
CA ALA A 132 10.45 -10.43 9.79
C ALA A 132 10.38 -10.30 8.26
N LEU A 133 9.37 -9.59 7.76
CA LEU A 133 9.22 -9.27 6.34
C LEU A 133 9.93 -7.95 6.05
N THR A 134 10.90 -7.97 5.14
CA THR A 134 11.58 -6.77 4.63
C THR A 134 10.88 -6.22 3.39
N ALA A 135 11.14 -4.95 3.05
CA ALA A 135 10.61 -4.34 1.83
C ALA A 135 11.03 -5.10 0.57
N SER A 136 12.30 -5.55 0.48
CA SER A 136 12.80 -6.31 -0.66
C SER A 136 12.09 -7.67 -0.79
N ALA A 137 11.97 -8.41 0.31
CA ALA A 137 11.27 -9.70 0.31
C ALA A 137 9.79 -9.55 -0.06
N PHE A 138 9.13 -8.48 0.42
CA PHE A 138 7.75 -8.18 0.04
C PHE A 138 7.60 -7.85 -1.45
N VAL A 139 8.47 -7.00 -1.99
CA VAL A 139 8.47 -6.64 -3.41
C VAL A 139 8.71 -7.87 -4.27
N ASP A 140 9.73 -8.66 -3.94
CA ASP A 140 10.06 -9.89 -4.66
C ASP A 140 8.90 -10.86 -4.62
N TYR A 141 8.28 -11.07 -3.45
CA TYR A 141 7.08 -11.88 -3.29
C TYR A 141 5.93 -11.39 -4.19
N MET A 142 5.63 -10.09 -4.19
CA MET A 142 4.51 -9.52 -4.95
C MET A 142 4.73 -9.49 -6.47
N LEU A 143 5.99 -9.45 -6.91
CA LEU A 143 6.37 -9.51 -8.33
C LEU A 143 6.45 -10.96 -8.85
N THR A 144 6.96 -11.87 -8.04
CA THR A 144 7.18 -13.28 -8.42
C THR A 144 5.93 -14.14 -8.26
N LYS A 145 5.07 -13.86 -7.28
CA LYS A 145 3.77 -14.54 -7.14
C LYS A 145 2.71 -13.91 -8.03
N ARG A 146 2.57 -14.43 -9.25
CA ARG A 146 1.36 -14.32 -10.08
C ARG A 146 0.38 -15.47 -9.77
N PRO A 147 -0.94 -15.29 -10.01
CA PRO A 147 -2.01 -16.23 -9.64
C PRO A 147 -1.61 -17.63 -10.08
N LEU A 148 -1.68 -18.59 -9.15
CA LEU A 148 -1.30 -20.00 -9.35
C LEU A 148 -1.51 -20.41 -10.82
N GLU A 149 -0.42 -20.48 -11.60
CA GLU A 149 -0.49 -21.09 -12.92
C GLU A 149 -1.07 -22.49 -12.71
N ASN A 150 -2.02 -22.88 -13.56
CA ASN A 150 -2.70 -24.17 -13.47
C ASN A 150 -3.72 -24.29 -12.31
N LEU A 151 -4.24 -23.19 -11.75
CA LEU A 151 -5.31 -23.23 -10.74
C LEU A 151 -6.57 -23.97 -11.25
N ASP A 152 -6.95 -23.78 -12.52
CA ASP A 152 -8.07 -24.49 -13.15
C ASP A 152 -7.87 -26.01 -13.13
N THR A 153 -6.68 -26.47 -13.50
CA THR A 153 -6.27 -27.88 -13.44
C THR A 153 -6.11 -28.42 -12.01
N ARG A 154 -5.83 -27.57 -11.02
CA ARG A 154 -5.75 -27.97 -9.59
C ARG A 154 -7.11 -27.96 -8.90
N LEU A 155 -8.11 -27.26 -9.46
CA LEU A 155 -9.51 -27.28 -9.02
C LEU A 155 -10.34 -28.32 -9.75
N CYS A 156 -9.86 -28.88 -10.87
CA CYS A 156 -10.37 -30.14 -11.39
C CYS A 156 -10.05 -31.25 -10.39
N ILE A 157 -11.06 -31.61 -9.59
CA ILE A 157 -11.10 -32.87 -8.87
C ILE A 157 -10.80 -33.95 -9.91
N SER A 158 -9.71 -34.70 -9.73
CA SER A 158 -9.44 -35.90 -10.51
C SER A 158 -10.71 -36.74 -10.51
N THR A 159 -11.49 -36.72 -11.59
CA THR A 159 -12.48 -37.77 -11.81
C THR A 159 -11.65 -39.03 -11.94
N PRO A 160 -11.78 -39.99 -11.01
CA PRO A 160 -11.01 -41.22 -11.08
C PRO A 160 -11.31 -41.86 -12.42
N SER A 161 -10.23 -42.20 -13.12
CA SER A 161 -10.25 -43.13 -14.24
C SER A 161 -11.06 -44.36 -13.86
N ILE A 162 -12.21 -44.53 -14.50
CA ILE A 162 -12.89 -45.82 -14.54
C ILE A 162 -12.69 -46.33 -15.97
N SER A 163 -11.93 -47.43 -15.99
CA SER A 163 -11.77 -48.49 -16.99
C SER A 163 -12.55 -48.39 -18.29
#